data_AF-A0A1G2K7I8-F1
#
_entry.id   AF-A0A1G2K7I8-F1
#
_cell.length_a   1.000
_cell.length_b   1.000
_cell.length_c   1.000
_cell.angle_alpha   90.00
_cell.angle_beta   90.00
_cell.angle_gamma   90.00
#
_symmetry.space_group_name_H-M   'P 1'
#
loop_
_entity.id
_entity.type
_entity.pdbx_description
1 polymer ?
#
loop_
_entity_poly.entity_id
_entity_poly.type
_entity_poly.pdbx_seq_one_letter_code
_entity_poly.pdbx_strand_id
1 'polypeptide(L)'
;MDREKFRIGDVGILDLQAVQERARQRSPCRETAMRLALAKAEVRFRVEEVRECNGSVPLLALKVKEPVPREHKPVLARLRPIPRKILVGALLFRVISRRSPSKENG
;
A
#
# COMPACT_ATOMS: atom_id res chain seq x y z
N MET A 1 -13.53 -15.85 -6.88
CA MET A 1 -12.86 -14.68 -6.29
C MET A 1 -12.24 -13.88 -7.42
N ASP A 2 -12.89 -12.80 -7.84
CA ASP A 2 -12.31 -11.83 -8.75
C ASP A 2 -10.97 -11.36 -8.18
N ARG A 3 -9.89 -11.78 -8.83
CA ARG A 3 -8.56 -11.23 -8.57
C ARG A 3 -8.63 -9.78 -9.00
N GLU A 4 -8.84 -8.86 -8.06
CA GLU A 4 -8.67 -7.44 -8.34
C GLU A 4 -7.27 -7.27 -8.96
N LYS A 5 -7.24 -6.97 -10.27
CA LYS A 5 -6.00 -6.84 -11.02
C LYS A 5 -5.41 -5.47 -10.72
N PHE A 6 -4.51 -5.41 -9.76
CA PHE A 6 -3.68 -4.24 -9.49
C PHE A 6 -2.84 -3.91 -10.73
N ARG A 7 -2.79 -2.63 -11.09
CA ARG A 7 -2.03 -2.13 -12.25
C ARG A 7 -0.97 -1.14 -11.80
N ILE A 8 0.13 -1.09 -12.54
CA ILE A 8 1.13 -0.03 -12.38
C ILE A 8 0.42 1.32 -12.55
N GLY A 9 0.64 2.22 -11.59
CA GLY A 9 0.03 3.53 -11.56
C GLY A 9 -1.26 3.65 -10.75
N ASP A 10 -1.86 2.54 -10.29
CA ASP A 10 -3.02 2.58 -9.39
C ASP A 10 -2.68 3.32 -8.10
N VAL A 11 -3.67 4.05 -7.58
CA VAL A 11 -3.54 4.81 -6.33
C VAL A 11 -4.48 4.23 -5.29
N GLY A 12 -3.92 3.99 -4.11
CA GLY A 12 -4.60 3.31 -3.02
C GLY A 12 -3.98 3.61 -1.67
N ILE A 13 -4.51 2.96 -0.65
CA ILE A 13 -3.99 2.99 0.72
C ILE A 13 -3.77 1.55 1.20
N LEU A 14 -3.04 1.39 2.31
CA LEU A 14 -3.00 0.10 2.98
C LEU A 14 -4.32 -0.14 3.72
N ASP A 15 -4.90 -1.32 3.55
CA ASP A 15 -6.12 -1.72 4.26
C ASP A 15 -5.78 -2.01 5.73
N LEU A 16 -6.33 -1.19 6.64
CA LEU A 16 -6.02 -1.30 8.06
C LEU A 16 -6.42 -2.66 8.64
N GLN A 17 -7.58 -3.19 8.24
CA GLN A 17 -8.09 -4.45 8.76
C GLN A 17 -7.23 -5.63 8.30
N ALA A 18 -6.90 -5.71 7.02
CA ALA A 18 -6.04 -6.74 6.45
C ALA A 18 -4.62 -6.67 7.04
N VAL A 19 -4.08 -5.46 7.26
CA VAL A 19 -2.77 -5.28 7.90
C VAL A 19 -2.82 -5.74 9.37
N GLN A 20 -3.89 -5.43 10.11
CA GLN A 20 -4.08 -5.90 11.50
C GLN A 20 -4.20 -7.42 11.57
N GLU A 21 -5.00 -8.03 10.70
CA GLU A 21 -5.16 -9.48 10.65
C GLU A 21 -3.83 -10.18 10.37
N ARG A 22 -3.08 -9.69 9.38
CA ARG A 22 -1.75 -10.21 9.06
C ARG A 22 -0.75 -9.99 10.19
N ALA A 23 -0.84 -8.87 10.90
CA ALA A 23 -0.02 -8.57 12.06
C ALA A 23 -0.29 -9.52 13.24
N ARG A 24 -1.54 -9.99 13.42
CA ARG A 24 -1.89 -10.98 14.46
C ARG A 24 -1.33 -12.36 14.17
N GLN A 25 -1.18 -12.71 12.88
CA GLN A 25 -0.66 -14.01 12.45
C GLN A 25 0.88 -14.07 12.35
N ARG A 26 1.57 -12.95 12.55
CA ARG A 26 3.02 -12.83 12.38
C ARG A 26 3.66 -12.31 13.66
N SER A 27 4.91 -12.68 13.91
CA SER A 27 5.67 -12.10 15.00
C SER A 27 5.78 -10.57 14.83
N PRO A 28 5.70 -9.80 15.92
CA PRO A 28 5.85 -8.35 15.86
C PRO A 28 7.25 -8.00 15.34
N CYS A 29 7.29 -7.36 14.18
CA CYS A 29 8.53 -6.87 13.57
C CYS A 29 8.38 -5.42 13.14
N ARG A 30 9.52 -4.75 12.90
CA ARG A 30 9.56 -3.33 12.51
C ARG A 30 8.74 -3.06 11.24
N GLU A 31 8.77 -3.97 10.27
CA GLU A 31 7.96 -3.86 9.05
C GLU A 31 6.45 -3.91 9.32
N THR A 32 6.00 -4.80 10.21
CA THR A 32 4.59 -4.90 10.59
C THR A 32 4.11 -3.64 11.29
N ALA A 33 4.90 -3.14 12.25
CA ALA A 33 4.60 -1.87 12.94
C ALA A 33 4.55 -0.68 11.97
N MET A 34 5.47 -0.64 10.99
CA MET A 34 5.50 0.36 9.93
C MET A 34 4.24 0.31 9.04
N ARG A 35 3.87 -0.87 8.55
CA ARG A 35 2.66 -1.05 7.72
C ARG A 35 1.40 -0.64 8.48
N LEU A 36 1.30 -0.98 9.77
CA LEU A 36 0.18 -0.56 10.63
C LEU A 36 0.10 0.95 10.77
N ALA A 37 1.21 1.63 11.04
CA ALA A 37 1.22 3.08 11.16
C ALA A 37 0.91 3.78 9.83
N LEU A 38 1.39 3.26 8.70
CA LEU A 38 1.04 3.76 7.36
C LEU A 38 -0.44 3.55 7.03
N ALA A 39 -1.03 2.41 7.42
CA ALA A 39 -2.45 2.12 7.24
C ALA A 39 -3.35 2.99 8.14
N LYS A 40 -3.00 3.16 9.42
CA LYS A 40 -3.69 4.06 10.35
C LYS A 40 -3.66 5.51 9.90
N ALA A 41 -2.54 5.90 9.29
CA ALA A 41 -2.37 7.22 8.70
C ALA A 41 -2.95 7.32 7.28
N GLU A 42 -3.64 6.30 6.75
CA GLU A 42 -4.25 6.31 5.41
C GLU A 42 -3.31 6.88 4.32
N VAL A 43 -2.02 6.55 4.42
CA VAL A 43 -1.02 7.10 3.50
C VAL A 43 -1.36 6.63 2.10
N ARG A 44 -1.43 7.59 1.17
CA ARG A 44 -1.69 7.30 -0.23
C ARG A 44 -0.42 6.80 -0.89
N PHE A 45 -0.54 5.68 -1.59
CA PHE A 45 0.54 5.10 -2.38
C PHE A 45 0.16 5.02 -3.84
N ARG A 46 1.18 5.00 -4.69
CA ARG A 46 1.08 4.63 -6.09
C ARG A 46 1.79 3.29 -6.31
N VAL A 47 1.16 2.38 -7.03
CA VAL A 47 1.79 1.13 -7.47
C VAL A 47 2.87 1.48 -8.50
N GLU A 48 4.13 1.17 -8.20
CA GLU A 48 5.24 1.29 -9.15
C GLU A 48 5.53 -0.02 -9.88
N GLU A 49 5.33 -1.16 -9.20
CA GLU A 49 5.61 -2.48 -9.77
C GLU A 49 4.63 -3.51 -9.20
N VAL A 50 4.22 -4.45 -10.05
CA VAL A 50 3.42 -5.62 -9.67
C VAL A 50 4.26 -6.86 -9.96
N ARG A 51 4.67 -7.57 -8.91
CA ARG A 51 5.38 -8.85 -9.03
C ARG A 51 4.36 -9.97 -8.88
N GLU A 52 4.08 -10.66 -9.97
CA GLU A 52 3.29 -11.88 -9.93
C GLU A 52 4.14 -13.02 -9.35
N CYS A 53 3.56 -13.78 -8.42
CA CYS A 53 4.18 -14.98 -7.89
C CYS A 53 3.26 -16.16 -8.21
N ASN A 54 3.80 -17.19 -8.88
CA ASN A 54 3.03 -18.38 -9.24
C ASN A 54 2.41 -19.02 -7.99
N GLY A 55 1.08 -19.16 -7.98
CA GLY A 55 0.33 -19.75 -6.87
C GLY A 55 0.24 -18.89 -5.59
N SER A 56 0.75 -17.65 -5.61
CA SER A 56 0.77 -16.76 -4.45
C SER A 56 0.10 -15.42 -4.74
N VAL A 57 -0.25 -14.71 -3.66
CA VAL A 57 -0.73 -13.33 -3.72
C VAL A 57 0.38 -12.45 -4.32
N PRO A 58 0.09 -11.61 -5.34
CA PRO A 58 1.11 -10.76 -5.93
C PRO A 58 1.70 -9.78 -4.91
N LEU A 59 2.95 -9.38 -5.13
CA LEU A 59 3.63 -8.36 -4.34
C LEU A 59 3.60 -7.03 -5.09
N LEU A 60 3.25 -5.96 -4.39
CA LEU A 60 3.18 -4.60 -4.92
C LEU A 60 4.33 -3.78 -4.36
N ALA A 61 5.13 -3.19 -5.23
CA ALA A 61 6.04 -2.12 -4.85
C ALA A 61 5.25 -0.80 -4.86
N LEU A 62 5.07 -0.24 -3.68
CA LEU A 62 4.27 0.95 -3.45
C LEU A 62 5.19 2.14 -3.15
N LYS A 63 4.97 3.26 -3.84
CA LYS A 63 5.63 4.53 -3.57
C LYS A 63 4.68 5.49 -2.87
N VAL A 64 5.16 6.12 -1.80
CA VAL A 64 4.38 7.16 -1.09
C VAL A 64 4.10 8.30 -2.04
N LYS A 65 2.83 8.71 -2.13
CA LYS A 65 2.42 9.91 -2.85
C LYS A 65 2.59 11.11 -1.92
N GLU A 66 3.59 11.93 -2.21
CA GLU A 66 3.83 13.19 -1.49
C GLU A 66 2.91 14.30 -2.01
N PRO A 67 2.57 15.32 -1.19
CA PRO A 67 2.95 15.47 0.22
C PRO A 67 2.09 14.63 1.18
N VAL A 68 2.73 14.05 2.21
CA VAL A 68 2.00 13.43 3.32
C VAL A 68 1.40 14.54 4.19
N PRO A 69 0.07 14.58 4.42
CA PRO A 69 -0.54 15.70 5.12
C PRO A 69 -0.05 15.81 6.57
N ARG A 70 0.04 17.04 7.09
CA ARG A 70 0.67 17.31 8.39
C ARG A 70 -0.07 16.65 9.55
N GLU A 71 -1.37 16.48 9.46
CA GLU A 71 -2.22 15.80 10.45
C GLU A 71 -1.82 14.34 10.71
N HIS A 72 -1.19 13.68 9.73
CA HIS A 72 -0.72 12.29 9.86
C HIS A 72 0.70 12.20 10.45
N LYS A 73 1.42 13.33 10.54
CA LYS A 73 2.78 13.39 11.11
C LYS A 73 2.90 12.83 12.53
N PRO A 74 1.98 13.01 13.50
CA PRO A 74 2.09 12.39 14.82
C PRO A 74 2.10 10.85 14.75
N VAL A 75 1.21 10.25 13.94
CA VAL A 75 1.15 8.79 13.74
C VAL A 75 2.41 8.28 13.04
N LEU A 76 2.92 9.05 12.09
CA LEU A 76 4.12 8.72 11.29
C LEU A 76 5.44 9.18 11.94
N ALA A 77 5.41 9.94 13.04
CA ALA A 77 6.61 10.47 13.71
C ALA A 77 7.51 9.33 14.18
N ARG A 78 6.90 8.24 14.65
CA ARG A 78 7.57 7.00 15.06
C ARG A 78 8.25 6.24 13.91
N LEU A 79 7.97 6.61 12.66
CA LEU A 79 8.52 5.99 11.46
C LEU A 79 9.58 6.85 10.77
N ARG A 80 9.99 8.00 11.31
CA ARG A 80 10.92 8.88 10.59
C ARG A 80 12.30 8.22 10.40
N PRO A 81 12.87 8.27 9.17
CA PRO A 81 12.28 8.84 7.94
C PRO A 81 11.17 7.97 7.35
N ILE A 82 10.05 8.58 6.93
CA ILE A 82 8.95 7.86 6.28
C ILE A 82 9.52 7.15 5.04
N PRO A 83 9.33 5.82 4.90
CA PRO A 83 9.85 5.10 3.75
C PRO A 83 9.22 5.64 2.48
N ARG A 84 10.03 6.04 1.50
CA ARG A 84 9.55 6.50 0.19
C ARG A 84 8.91 5.37 -0.62
N LYS A 85 9.38 4.13 -0.39
CA LYS A 85 8.93 2.91 -1.07
C LYS A 85 8.77 1.77 -0.08
N ILE A 86 7.74 0.94 -0.26
CA ILE A 86 7.50 -0.27 0.54
C ILE A 86 7.08 -1.42 -0.37
N LEU A 87 7.32 -2.65 0.06
CA LEU A 87 6.79 -3.86 -0.58
C LEU A 87 5.67 -4.44 0.29
N VAL A 88 4.51 -4.69 -0.29
CA VAL A 88 3.37 -5.30 0.40
C VAL A 88 2.71 -6.37 -0.46
N GLY A 89 2.09 -7.36 0.17
CA GLY A 89 1.18 -8.27 -0.55
C GLY A 89 -0.05 -7.50 -1.02
N ALA A 90 -0.55 -7.83 -2.20
CA ALA A 90 -1.64 -7.12 -2.83
C ALA A 90 -2.95 -7.14 -2.02
N LEU A 91 -3.18 -8.18 -1.21
CA LEU A 91 -4.29 -8.26 -0.25
C LEU A 91 -4.26 -7.15 0.82
N LEU A 92 -3.11 -6.52 1.07
CA LEU A 92 -2.97 -5.44 2.05
C LEU A 92 -3.22 -4.06 1.45
N PHE A 93 -3.51 -3.97 0.15
CA PHE A 93 -3.65 -2.72 -0.56
C PHE A 93 -5.05 -2.58 -1.13
N ARG A 94 -5.68 -1.43 -0.89
CA ARG A 94 -7.01 -1.10 -1.39
C ARG A 94 -6.90 0.06 -2.38
N VAL A 95 -7.28 -0.19 -3.62
CA VAL A 95 -7.32 0.86 -4.66
C VAL A 95 -8.46 1.83 -4.36
N ILE A 96 -8.17 3.13 -4.32
CA ILE A 96 -9.17 4.19 -4.09
C ILE A 96 -9.41 5.03 -5.35
N SER A 97 -8.53 4.93 -6.34
CA SER A 97 -8.68 5.55 -7.64
C SER A 97 -7.99 4.69 -8.69
N ARG A 98 -8.77 4.09 -9.58
CA ARG A 98 -8.27 3.55 -10.84
C ARG A 98 -8.15 4.74 -11.78
N ARG A 99 -6.99 4.97 -12.37
CA ARG A 99 -6.95 5.82 -13.57
C ARG A 99 -7.93 5.19 -14.55
N SER A 100 -9.00 5.89 -14.89
CA SER A 100 -9.73 5.57 -16.12
C SER A 100 -8.67 5.48 -17.22
N PRO A 101 -8.70 4.45 -18.09
CA PRO A 101 -7.89 4.50 -19.29
C PRO A 101 -8.32 5.78 -20.02
N SER A 102 -7.51 6.84 -19.94
CA SER A 102 -7.69 8.00 -20.79
C SER A 102 -7.65 7.47 -22.21
N LYS A 103 -8.77 7.62 -22.92
CA LYS A 103 -8.93 7.32 -24.33
C LYS A 103 -7.63 7.66 -25.07
N GLU A 104 -7.07 6.64 -25.70
CA GLU A 104 -6.15 6.81 -26.81
C GLU A 104 -6.96 7.53 -27.91
N ASN A 105 -6.55 8.75 -28.23
CA ASN A 105 -7.01 9.46 -29.42
C ASN A 105 -6.30 8.82 -30.62
N GLY A 106 -7.06 8.46 -31.64
CA GLY A 106 -6.60 7.99 -32.94
C GLY A 106 -7.78 7.70 -33.84
#